data_AF-A0A447JAU1-F1
#
_entry.id   AF-A0A447JAU1-F1
#
_cell.length_a   1.000
_cell.length_b   1.000
_cell.length_c   1.000
_cell.angle_alpha   90.00
_cell.angle_beta   90.00
_cell.angle_gamma   90.00
#
_symmetry.space_group_name_H-M   'P 1'
#
loop_
_entity.id
_entity.type
_entity.pdbx_description
1 polymer ?
#
loop_
_entity_poly.entity_id
_entity_poly.type
_entity_poly.pdbx_seq_one_letter_code
_entity_poly.pdbx_strand_id
1 'polypeptide(L)'
;MKKPTHSGSGQIRIIGGQWRGRKLPVPDSPGLRPTTDRVRETLFNWLAPVMVDAHCLDCFAGSGALGLEALSRYAAQATLLEMDRAVSQQLQKNLATLKANNARVVNTNTLDLPQPAGDAASRSSLSTRRFVKGCWKRRYNCWKPRDGWPTTR
;
A
#
# COMPACT_ATOMS: atom_id res chain seq x y z
N MET A 1 35.52 18.75 14.74
CA MET A 1 34.10 18.99 14.41
C MET A 1 33.25 17.78 14.79
N LYS A 2 32.27 17.92 15.69
CA LYS A 2 31.25 16.87 15.95
C LYS A 2 30.29 16.83 14.76
N LYS A 3 30.28 15.73 13.99
CA LYS A 3 29.25 15.50 12.97
C LYS A 3 27.89 15.47 13.70
N PRO A 4 26.86 16.22 13.25
CA PRO A 4 25.55 16.13 13.88
C PRO A 4 25.04 14.71 13.66
N THR A 5 24.93 13.95 14.75
CA THR A 5 24.21 12.69 14.77
C THR A 5 22.75 13.00 14.43
N HIS A 6 22.33 12.75 13.19
CA HIS A 6 20.91 12.69 12.88
C HIS A 6 20.32 11.48 13.61
N SER A 7 19.92 11.66 14.87
CA SER A 7 18.87 10.85 15.50
C SER A 7 17.51 11.30 14.96
N GLY A 8 17.43 11.48 13.65
CA GLY A 8 16.30 12.14 12.98
C GLY A 8 15.24 11.12 12.66
N SER A 9 14.42 10.73 13.64
CA SER A 9 13.20 9.99 13.35
C SER A 9 12.41 10.72 12.26
N GLY A 10 12.34 10.14 11.05
CA GLY A 10 11.53 10.67 9.98
C GLY A 10 10.05 10.74 10.40
N GLN A 11 9.27 11.58 9.74
CA GLN A 11 7.83 11.63 9.96
C GLN A 11 7.09 11.51 8.63
N ILE A 12 6.06 10.68 8.61
CA ILE A 12 5.10 10.65 7.52
C ILE A 12 3.82 11.34 7.96
N ARG A 13 3.22 12.12 7.06
CA ARG A 13 1.91 12.75 7.27
C ARG A 13 0.84 12.01 6.48
N ILE A 14 -0.32 11.79 7.08
CA ILE A 14 -1.52 11.28 6.41
C ILE A 14 -2.25 12.45 5.76
N ILE A 15 -2.60 12.32 4.48
CA ILE A 15 -3.06 13.42 3.63
C ILE A 15 -4.58 13.52 3.64
N GLY A 16 -5.29 12.40 3.58
CA GLY A 16 -6.75 12.35 3.51
C GLY A 16 -7.36 11.24 4.36
N GLY A 17 -8.69 11.15 4.34
CA GLY A 17 -9.45 10.12 5.05
C GLY A 17 -9.63 10.39 6.55
N GLN A 18 -9.95 9.34 7.31
CA GLN A 18 -10.26 9.40 8.75
C GLN A 18 -9.10 9.90 9.63
N TRP A 19 -7.85 9.74 9.18
CA TRP A 19 -6.65 10.14 9.93
C TRP A 19 -5.93 11.34 9.31
N ARG A 20 -6.62 12.11 8.47
CA ARG A 20 -6.09 13.31 7.81
C ARG A 20 -5.33 14.23 8.78
N GLY A 21 -4.13 14.64 8.40
CA GLY A 21 -3.28 15.57 9.15
C GLY A 21 -2.45 14.93 10.26
N ARG A 22 -2.65 13.64 10.57
CA ARG A 22 -1.82 12.95 11.57
C ARG A 22 -0.40 12.75 11.06
N LYS A 23 0.56 12.95 11.96
CA LYS A 23 1.98 12.66 11.73
C LYS A 23 2.35 11.39 12.48
N LEU A 24 3.06 10.49 11.82
CA LEU A 24 3.49 9.22 12.39
C LEU A 24 5.02 9.14 12.36
N PRO A 25 5.64 8.73 13.49
CA PRO A 25 7.07 8.54 13.55
C PRO A 25 7.47 7.32 12.73
N VAL A 26 8.52 7.47 11.93
CA VAL A 26 9.11 6.38 11.14
C VAL A 26 10.61 6.31 11.44
N PRO A 27 11.21 5.12 11.42
CA PRO A 27 12.65 5.00 11.66
C PRO A 27 13.39 5.60 10.47
N ASP A 28 14.53 6.21 10.68
CA ASP A 28 15.39 6.69 9.61
C ASP A 28 16.29 5.54 9.14
N SER A 29 15.71 4.65 8.32
CA SER A 29 16.43 3.50 7.77
C SER A 29 17.02 3.87 6.39
N PRO A 30 18.33 3.65 6.15
CA PRO A 30 18.97 3.93 4.88
C PRO A 30 18.36 3.06 3.78
N GLY A 31 17.40 3.62 3.04
CA GLY A 31 16.60 2.89 2.05
C GLY A 31 15.15 3.32 1.98
N LEU A 32 14.64 4.02 3.01
CA LEU A 32 13.32 4.65 2.95
C LEU A 32 13.34 5.75 1.90
N ARG A 33 12.61 5.54 0.81
CA ARG A 33 12.40 6.55 -0.23
C ARG A 33 11.29 7.50 0.23
N PRO A 34 11.59 8.74 0.63
CA PRO A 34 10.56 9.68 1.03
C PRO A 34 9.66 9.96 -0.19
N THR A 35 8.44 9.45 -0.15
CA THR A 35 7.45 9.76 -1.18
C THR A 35 6.84 11.10 -0.82
N THR A 36 7.00 12.10 -1.68
CA THR A 36 6.44 13.43 -1.44
C THR A 36 4.93 13.36 -1.29
N ASP A 37 4.38 14.23 -0.44
CA ASP A 37 2.94 14.28 -0.18
C ASP A 37 2.15 14.44 -1.48
N ARG A 38 2.66 15.24 -2.43
CA ARG A 38 2.04 15.47 -3.74
C ARG A 38 1.89 14.20 -4.59
N VAL A 39 2.87 13.29 -4.56
CA VAL A 39 2.81 12.03 -5.32
C VAL A 39 1.74 11.11 -4.73
N ARG A 40 1.70 10.98 -3.39
CA ARG A 40 0.68 10.19 -2.70
C ARG A 40 -0.72 10.77 -2.93
N GLU A 41 -0.87 12.09 -2.83
CA GLU A 41 -2.12 12.78 -3.09
C GLU A 41 -2.66 12.51 -4.50
N THR A 42 -1.80 12.66 -5.51
CA THR A 42 -2.17 12.43 -6.92
C THR A 42 -2.60 10.98 -7.15
N LEU A 43 -1.84 10.02 -6.62
CA LEU A 43 -2.17 8.59 -6.72
C LEU A 43 -3.54 8.30 -6.10
N PHE A 44 -3.78 8.75 -4.87
CA PHE A 44 -5.02 8.45 -4.18
C PHE A 44 -6.21 9.24 -4.72
N ASN A 45 -5.99 10.35 -5.42
CA ASN A 45 -7.03 11.01 -6.19
C ASN A 45 -7.52 10.10 -7.33
N TRP A 46 -6.61 9.43 -8.04
CA TRP A 46 -7.00 8.46 -9.08
C TRP A 46 -7.64 7.20 -8.52
N LEU A 47 -7.22 6.76 -7.34
CA LEU A 47 -7.76 5.57 -6.67
C LEU A 47 -9.07 5.84 -5.91
N ALA A 48 -9.41 7.10 -5.65
CA ALA A 48 -10.60 7.50 -4.87
C ALA A 48 -11.88 6.70 -5.17
N PRO A 49 -12.30 6.48 -6.45
CA PRO A 49 -13.54 5.75 -6.74
C PRO A 49 -13.51 4.26 -6.38
N VAL A 50 -12.33 3.68 -6.13
CA VAL A 50 -12.16 2.25 -5.85
C VAL A 50 -11.54 1.97 -4.48
N MET A 51 -11.39 2.97 -3.61
CA MET A 51 -10.75 2.79 -2.30
C MET A 51 -11.69 2.26 -1.21
N VAL A 52 -12.95 2.68 -1.23
CA VAL A 52 -13.92 2.25 -0.21
C VAL A 52 -14.09 0.74 -0.30
N ASP A 53 -13.96 0.06 0.83
CA ASP A 53 -14.04 -1.40 0.98
C ASP A 53 -12.98 -2.20 0.19
N ALA A 54 -11.90 -1.54 -0.26
CA ALA A 54 -10.84 -2.21 -0.98
C ALA A 54 -9.96 -3.10 -0.07
N HIS A 55 -9.47 -4.21 -0.63
CA HIS A 55 -8.43 -5.03 -0.02
C HIS A 55 -7.07 -4.70 -0.63
N CYS A 56 -6.27 -3.90 0.06
CA CYS A 56 -4.98 -3.43 -0.42
C CYS A 56 -3.85 -4.38 -0.04
N LEU A 57 -2.94 -4.63 -0.98
CA LEU A 57 -1.65 -5.30 -0.73
C LEU A 57 -0.53 -4.32 -1.08
N ASP A 58 0.26 -3.98 -0.07
CA ASP A 58 1.49 -3.23 -0.22
C ASP A 58 2.66 -4.20 -0.12
N CYS A 59 3.31 -4.42 -1.26
CA CYS A 59 4.42 -5.35 -1.38
C CYS A 59 5.75 -4.77 -0.90
N PHE A 60 5.86 -3.45 -0.75
CA PHE A 60 7.10 -2.82 -0.30
C PHE A 60 6.71 -1.68 0.61
N ALA A 61 6.12 -2.03 1.75
CA ALA A 61 5.43 -1.07 2.60
C ALA A 61 6.38 0.03 3.10
N GLY A 62 7.63 -0.30 3.41
CA GLY A 62 8.59 0.62 3.99
C GLY A 62 7.99 1.31 5.22
N SER A 63 7.94 2.64 5.19
CA SER A 63 7.31 3.46 6.23
C SER A 63 5.79 3.27 6.37
N GLY A 64 5.15 2.55 5.44
CA GLY A 64 3.71 2.31 5.39
C GLY A 64 2.91 3.48 4.84
N ALA A 65 3.56 4.46 4.20
CA ALA A 65 2.92 5.70 3.78
C ALA A 65 1.74 5.51 2.81
N LEU A 66 1.76 4.46 1.97
CA LEU A 66 0.68 4.12 1.05
C LEU A 66 -0.39 3.26 1.74
N GLY A 67 0.02 2.18 2.42
CA GLY A 67 -0.89 1.33 3.18
C GLY A 67 -1.75 2.07 4.21
N LEU A 68 -1.13 2.97 4.97
CA LEU A 68 -1.82 3.78 5.98
C LEU A 68 -2.77 4.80 5.35
N GLU A 69 -2.42 5.38 4.20
CA GLU A 69 -3.27 6.31 3.46
C GLU A 69 -4.49 5.57 2.86
N ALA A 70 -4.31 4.33 2.40
CA ALA A 70 -5.41 3.49 1.94
C ALA A 70 -6.40 3.16 3.06
N LEU A 71 -5.89 2.75 4.23
CA LEU A 71 -6.70 2.52 5.43
C LEU A 71 -7.40 3.79 5.91
N SER A 72 -6.71 4.93 5.83
CA SER A 72 -7.32 6.23 6.15
C SER A 72 -8.52 6.53 5.23
N ARG A 73 -8.45 6.12 3.96
CA ARG A 73 -9.51 6.31 2.96
C ARG A 73 -10.56 5.19 2.94
N TYR A 74 -10.75 4.50 4.07
CA TYR A 74 -11.78 3.47 4.27
C TYR A 74 -11.58 2.21 3.43
N ALA A 75 -10.33 1.82 3.15
CA ALA A 75 -10.05 0.47 2.68
C ALA A 75 -10.55 -0.56 3.72
N ALA A 76 -11.20 -1.64 3.25
CA ALA A 76 -11.68 -2.71 4.12
C ALA A 76 -10.53 -3.39 4.85
N GLN A 77 -9.41 -3.63 4.15
CA GLN A 77 -8.24 -4.28 4.73
C GLN A 77 -6.96 -3.86 4.00
N ALA A 78 -5.84 -3.79 4.72
CA ALA A 78 -4.52 -3.63 4.10
C ALA A 78 -3.52 -4.67 4.63
N THR A 79 -2.84 -5.37 3.72
CA THR A 79 -1.70 -6.24 4.02
C THR A 79 -0.42 -5.54 3.60
N LEU A 80 0.51 -5.36 4.53
CA LEU A 80 1.75 -4.63 4.37
C LEU A 80 2.93 -5.60 4.52
N LEU A 81 3.66 -5.81 3.44
CA LEU A 81 4.86 -6.64 3.42
C LEU A 81 6.08 -5.76 3.61
N GLU A 82 6.92 -6.09 4.59
CA GLU A 82 8.16 -5.37 4.85
C GLU A 82 9.26 -6.34 5.26
N MET A 83 10.47 -6.18 4.72
CA MET A 83 11.60 -7.08 5.00
C MET A 83 12.37 -6.62 6.24
N ASP A 84 12.52 -5.32 6.46
CA ASP A 84 13.25 -4.79 7.61
C ASP A 84 12.42 -4.95 8.90
N ARG A 85 13.00 -5.66 9.87
CA ARG A 85 12.37 -5.93 11.16
C ARG A 85 12.16 -4.65 11.98
N ALA A 86 13.08 -3.69 11.92
CA ALA A 86 12.96 -2.43 12.66
C ALA A 86 11.83 -1.57 12.08
N VAL A 87 11.74 -1.50 10.76
CA VAL A 87 10.69 -0.76 10.04
C VAL A 87 9.32 -1.41 10.27
N SER A 88 9.21 -2.73 10.14
CA SER A 88 7.96 -3.45 10.36
C SER A 88 7.43 -3.33 11.79
N GLN A 89 8.32 -3.37 12.80
CA GLN A 89 7.93 -3.12 14.20
C GLN A 89 7.42 -1.70 14.41
N GLN A 90 8.08 -0.69 13.83
CA GLN A 90 7.62 0.69 13.92
C GLN A 90 6.27 0.87 13.19
N LEU A 91 6.08 0.20 12.05
CA LEU A 91 4.81 0.19 11.33
C LEU A 91 3.67 -0.42 12.17
N GLN A 92 3.92 -1.53 12.87
CA GLN A 92 2.95 -2.12 13.80
C GLN A 92 2.59 -1.16 14.95
N LYS A 93 3.58 -0.45 15.52
CA LYS A 93 3.31 0.58 16.54
C LYS A 93 2.47 1.73 15.98
N ASN A 94 2.73 2.16 14.75
CA ASN A 94 1.94 3.20 14.09
C ASN A 94 0.49 2.75 13.86
N LEU A 95 0.28 1.51 13.44
CA LEU A 95 -1.06 0.93 13.30
C LEU A 95 -1.81 0.85 14.64
N ALA A 96 -1.13 0.43 15.71
CA ALA A 96 -1.69 0.43 17.05
C ALA A 96 -2.07 1.85 17.53
N THR A 97 -1.21 2.84 17.24
CA THR A 97 -1.46 4.26 17.56
C THR A 97 -2.69 4.81 16.82
N LEU A 98 -2.92 4.36 15.59
CA LEU A 98 -4.10 4.71 14.79
C LEU A 98 -5.33 3.86 15.12
N LYS A 99 -5.19 2.84 15.97
CA LYS A 99 -6.22 1.84 16.27
C LYS A 99 -6.77 1.17 14.99
N ALA A 100 -5.87 0.92 14.04
CA ALA A 100 -6.17 0.33 12.75
C ALA A 100 -6.29 -1.20 12.87
N ASN A 101 -7.48 -1.70 13.20
CA ASN A 101 -7.72 -3.14 13.43
C ASN A 101 -7.76 -3.96 12.13
N ASN A 102 -7.92 -3.30 10.99
CA ASN A 102 -8.06 -3.91 9.68
C ASN A 102 -6.76 -3.90 8.86
N ALA A 103 -5.62 -3.89 9.53
CA ALA A 103 -4.29 -3.90 8.93
C ALA A 103 -3.48 -5.11 9.39
N ARG A 104 -2.69 -5.69 8.50
CA ARG A 104 -1.76 -6.78 8.81
C ARG A 104 -0.37 -6.45 8.29
N VAL A 105 0.63 -6.51 9.16
CA VAL A 105 2.05 -6.40 8.79
C VAL A 105 2.66 -7.78 8.75
N VAL A 106 3.33 -8.12 7.66
CA VAL A 106 4.06 -9.39 7.51
C VAL A 106 5.53 -9.05 7.28
N ASN A 107 6.38 -9.53 8.18
CA ASN A 107 7.83 -9.38 8.03
C ASN A 107 8.35 -10.46 7.09
N THR A 108 8.43 -10.17 5.79
CA THR A 108 8.84 -11.14 4.76
C THR A 108 9.45 -10.43 3.57
N ASN A 109 10.31 -11.13 2.84
CA ASN A 109 10.64 -10.72 1.48
C ASN A 109 9.43 -10.99 0.59
N THR A 110 9.11 -10.02 -0.25
CA THR A 110 7.99 -10.07 -1.20
C THR A 110 8.20 -11.10 -2.29
N LEU A 111 9.44 -11.38 -2.67
CA LEU A 111 9.78 -12.41 -3.64
C LEU A 111 9.53 -13.81 -3.10
N ASP A 112 9.59 -13.98 -1.77
CA ASP A 112 9.33 -15.24 -1.08
C ASP A 112 7.84 -15.47 -0.81
N LEU A 113 6.99 -14.48 -1.15
CA LEU A 113 5.55 -14.64 -1.01
C LEU A 113 5.09 -15.70 -2.02
N PRO A 114 4.46 -16.80 -1.57
CA PRO A 114 3.96 -17.82 -2.50
C PRO A 114 2.99 -17.14 -3.46
N GLN A 115 3.23 -17.31 -4.77
CA GLN A 115 2.26 -16.87 -5.75
C GLN A 115 0.93 -17.54 -5.40
N PRO A 116 -0.18 -16.80 -5.26
CA PRO A 116 -1.45 -17.46 -5.07
C PRO A 116 -1.63 -18.32 -6.31
N ALA A 117 -1.77 -19.63 -6.08
CA ALA A 117 -1.94 -20.62 -7.10
C ALA A 117 -2.93 -20.08 -8.13
N GLY A 118 -2.47 -20.02 -9.39
CA GLY A 118 -3.34 -19.67 -10.50
C GLY A 118 -4.30 -20.82 -10.74
N ASP A 119 -5.31 -20.97 -9.88
CA ASP A 119 -6.33 -22.00 -10.07
C ASP A 119 -7.30 -21.51 -11.15
N ALA A 120 -6.96 -21.88 -12.39
CA ALA A 120 -7.95 -22.17 -13.40
C ALA A 120 -8.80 -23.36 -12.90
N ALA A 121 -10.12 -23.20 -12.94
CA ALA A 121 -11.12 -24.26 -12.80
C ALA A 121 -11.37 -24.84 -11.39
N SER A 122 -12.23 -24.20 -10.62
CA SER A 122 -13.33 -24.90 -9.92
C SER A 122 -14.39 -23.90 -9.42
N ARG A 123 -15.51 -23.86 -10.13
CA ARG A 123 -16.78 -23.30 -9.64
C ARG A 123 -17.31 -24.21 -8.53
N SER A 124 -17.09 -23.88 -7.27
CA SER A 124 -18.03 -24.10 -6.16
C SER A 124 -17.31 -23.93 -4.82
N SER A 125 -17.85 -23.03 -4.00
CA SER A 125 -17.52 -22.80 -2.58
C SER A 125 -16.16 -22.16 -2.30
N LEU A 126 -16.19 -21.18 -1.38
CA LEU A 126 -15.04 -20.43 -0.87
C LEU A 126 -14.40 -19.45 -1.86
N SER A 127 -15.20 -18.43 -2.18
CA SER A 127 -14.80 -17.02 -2.27
C SER A 127 -13.32 -16.78 -1.96
N THR A 128 -12.49 -16.94 -2.99
CA THR A 128 -11.18 -16.30 -3.08
C THR A 128 -11.42 -14.81 -2.97
N ARG A 129 -11.38 -14.32 -1.72
CA ARG A 129 -11.50 -12.89 -1.40
C ARG A 129 -10.53 -12.20 -2.33
N ARG A 130 -11.08 -11.30 -3.13
CA ARG A 130 -10.40 -10.48 -4.14
C ARG A 130 -9.29 -9.71 -3.44
N PHE A 131 -8.14 -10.34 -3.20
CA PHE A 131 -6.91 -9.61 -2.96
C PHE A 131 -6.75 -8.75 -4.21
N VAL A 132 -6.77 -7.43 -4.04
CA VAL A 132 -6.29 -6.55 -5.11
C VAL A 132 -4.80 -6.85 -5.19
N LYS A 133 -4.44 -7.85 -6.02
CA LYS A 133 -3.10 -8.05 -6.56
C LYS A 133 -2.72 -6.71 -7.19
N GLY A 134 -2.04 -5.88 -6.42
CA GLY A 134 -1.49 -4.59 -6.80
C GLY A 134 -2.51 -3.59 -7.35
N CYS A 135 -2.90 -2.60 -6.54
CA CYS A 135 -3.23 -1.28 -7.09
C CYS A 135 -2.00 -0.58 -7.73
N TRP A 136 -0.84 -1.25 -7.80
CA TRP A 136 0.35 -0.78 -8.51
C TRP A 136 0.79 -1.70 -9.66
N LYS A 137 -0.02 -2.70 -10.06
CA LYS A 137 0.26 -3.51 -11.27
C LYS A 137 -0.98 -4.04 -11.98
N ARG A 138 -2.14 -3.39 -11.83
CA ARG A 138 -3.37 -3.79 -12.54
C ARG A 138 -3.90 -2.72 -13.51
N ARG A 139 -3.00 -2.20 -14.35
CA ARG A 139 -3.34 -1.63 -15.65
C ARG A 139 -2.32 -2.01 -16.73
N TYR A 140 -2.03 -3.29 -16.86
CA TYR A 140 -1.40 -3.85 -18.07
C TYR A 140 -2.40 -4.65 -18.94
N ASN A 141 -3.71 -4.38 -18.82
CA ASN A 141 -4.72 -4.97 -19.71
C ASN A 141 -5.69 -3.94 -20.32
N CYS A 142 -5.32 -2.66 -20.35
CA CYS A 142 -5.97 -1.66 -21.23
C CYS A 142 -5.46 -1.71 -22.68
N TRP A 143 -4.57 -2.66 -23.01
CA TRP A 143 -4.13 -2.94 -24.37
C TRP A 143 -4.74 -4.27 -24.84
N LYS A 144 -6.07 -4.35 -24.77
CA LYS A 144 -6.81 -5.13 -25.78
C LYS A 144 -6.95 -4.18 -26.97
N PRO A 145 -6.64 -4.61 -28.21
CA PRO A 145 -7.13 -3.89 -29.37
C PRO A 145 -8.65 -3.75 -29.18
N ARG A 146 -9.15 -2.52 -29.17
CA ARG A 146 -10.58 -2.33 -29.40
C ARG A 146 -10.79 -2.70 -30.87
N ASP A 147 -11.32 -3.89 -31.11
CA ASP A 147 -11.95 -4.20 -32.38
C ASP A 147 -13.02 -3.13 -32.63
N GLY A 148 -12.84 -2.34 -33.70
CA GLY A 148 -13.76 -1.28 -34.10
C GLY A 148 -13.19 0.14 -33.98
N TRP A 149 -12.17 0.45 -34.79
CA TRP A 149 -11.96 1.84 -35.25
C TRP A 149 -12.76 2.04 -36.53
N PRO A 150 -13.57 3.11 -36.67
CA PRO A 150 -14.15 3.45 -37.96
C PRO A 150 -13.02 3.93 -38.89
N THR A 151 -12.77 3.18 -39.96
CA THR A 151 -12.05 3.69 -41.13
C THR A 151 -12.90 4.77 -41.77
N THR A 152 -12.60 6.03 -41.45
CA THR A 152 -12.98 7.15 -42.32
C THR A 152 -12.14 7.07 -43.58
N ARG A 153 -12.89 7.09 -44.69
CA ARG A 153 -12.49 7.05 -46.10
C ARG A 153 -11.56 8.20 -46.47
#